data_AF-A0AAV1KC70-F1
#
_entry.id   AF-A0AAV1KC70-F1
#
_cell.length_a   1.000
_cell.length_b   1.000
_cell.length_c   1.000
_cell.angle_alpha   90.00
_cell.angle_beta   90.00
_cell.angle_gamma   90.00
#
_symmetry.space_group_name_H-M   'P 1'
#
loop_
_entity.id
_entity.type
_entity.pdbx_description
1 polymer ?
#
loop_
_entity_poly.entity_id
_entity_poly.type
_entity_poly.pdbx_seq_one_letter_code
_entity_poly.pdbx_strand_id
1 'polypeptide(L)'
;MRVRLQNDSLAQIFSEQLLDIGNGKTELQPNTQCIKLPDNFCTVLQEKNELIQSIFPNIQRNYLNPTWLSERAILAAKNVDFDEINFQIQQFLPGDMMSFKSIDTVLNEY
;
A
#
# COMPACT_ATOMS: atom_id res chain seq x y z
N MET A 1 -2.53 4.89 11.53
CA MET A 1 -3.64 4.11 10.94
C MET A 1 -4.37 3.40 12.09
N ARG A 2 -5.70 3.50 12.19
CA ARG A 2 -6.50 2.78 13.21
C ARG A 2 -7.53 1.93 12.47
N VAL A 3 -7.41 0.61 12.54
CA VAL A 3 -8.34 -0.34 11.91
C VAL A 3 -9.42 -0.69 12.94
N ARG A 4 -10.70 -0.60 12.57
CA ARG A 4 -11.81 -1.10 13.39
C ARG A 4 -12.01 -2.58 13.09
N LEU A 5 -11.68 -3.43 14.05
CA LEU A 5 -11.84 -4.88 13.98
C LEU A 5 -13.32 -5.19 14.22
N GLN A 6 -14.10 -5.42 13.16
CA GLN A 6 -15.54 -5.70 13.25
C GLN A 6 -15.81 -7.14 13.74
N ASN A 7 -15.42 -7.49 14.97
CA ASN A 7 -15.47 -8.86 15.52
C ASN A 7 -14.73 -9.92 14.67
N ASP A 8 -13.75 -9.50 13.88
CA ASP A 8 -12.92 -10.40 13.09
C ASP A 8 -11.80 -11.01 13.95
N SER A 9 -11.89 -12.31 14.20
CA SER A 9 -10.91 -13.08 14.97
C SER A 9 -9.49 -12.99 14.36
N LEU A 10 -9.38 -12.92 13.02
CA LEU A 10 -8.07 -12.75 12.37
C LEU A 10 -7.48 -11.38 12.66
N ALA A 11 -8.32 -10.36 12.73
CA ALA A 11 -7.90 -9.00 12.98
C ALA A 11 -7.46 -8.81 14.45
N GLN A 12 -8.03 -9.57 15.39
CA GLN A 12 -7.52 -9.67 16.76
C GLN A 12 -6.12 -10.29 16.79
N ILE A 13 -5.93 -11.46 16.14
CA ILE A 13 -4.63 -12.15 16.08
C ILE A 13 -3.57 -11.22 15.47
N PHE A 14 -3.89 -10.55 14.36
CA PHE A 14 -2.98 -9.59 13.73
C PHE A 14 -2.57 -8.46 14.70
N SER A 15 -3.52 -7.93 15.47
CA SER A 15 -3.26 -6.84 16.42
C SER A 15 -2.37 -7.28 17.58
N GLU A 16 -2.57 -8.49 18.10
CA GLU A 16 -1.71 -9.08 19.14
C GLU A 16 -0.29 -9.31 18.63
N GLN A 17 -0.14 -9.89 17.43
CA GLN A 17 1.16 -10.08 16.77
C GLN A 17 1.89 -8.76 16.55
N LEU A 18 1.19 -7.72 16.06
CA LEU A 18 1.76 -6.40 15.85
C LEU A 18 2.23 -5.77 17.18
N LEU A 19 1.47 -5.96 18.26
CA LEU A 19 1.82 -5.47 19.59
C LEU A 19 3.05 -6.18 20.16
N ASP A 20 3.16 -7.49 19.97
CA ASP A 20 4.33 -8.26 20.41
C ASP A 20 5.60 -7.85 19.67
N ILE A 21 5.51 -7.54 18.38
CA ILE A 21 6.60 -6.94 17.60
C ILE A 21 6.99 -5.57 18.19
N GLY A 22 6.00 -4.69 18.42
CA GLY A 22 6.23 -3.34 18.96
C GLY A 22 6.81 -3.34 20.38
N ASN A 23 6.51 -4.36 21.18
CA ASN A 23 7.04 -4.55 22.53
C ASN A 23 8.38 -5.29 22.59
N GLY A 24 8.95 -5.67 21.44
CA GLY A 24 10.23 -6.38 21.39
C GLY A 24 10.19 -7.82 21.90
N LYS A 25 9.01 -8.46 21.89
CA LYS A 25 8.87 -9.88 22.27
C LYS A 25 9.21 -10.84 21.13
N THR A 26 9.30 -10.33 19.89
CA THR A 26 9.69 -11.12 18.72
C THR A 26 11.19 -11.37 18.73
N GLU A 27 11.59 -12.63 18.63
CA GLU A 27 13.00 -13.00 18.56
C GLU A 27 13.68 -12.46 17.30
N LEU A 28 14.93 -12.00 17.49
CA LEU A 28 15.78 -11.57 16.39
C LEU A 28 16.55 -12.77 15.82
N GLN A 29 16.64 -12.81 14.50
CA GLN A 29 17.47 -13.79 13.82
C GLN A 29 18.96 -13.52 14.16
N PRO A 30 19.73 -14.51 14.65
CA PRO A 30 21.09 -14.29 15.17
C PRO A 30 22.03 -13.59 14.18
N ASN A 31 21.90 -13.90 12.89
CA ASN A 31 22.84 -13.47 11.86
C ASN A 31 22.49 -12.10 11.24
N THR A 32 21.21 -11.75 11.16
CA THR A 32 20.74 -10.55 10.45
C THR A 32 20.26 -9.46 11.39
N GLN A 33 19.99 -9.80 12.66
CA GLN A 33 19.31 -8.92 13.61
C GLN A 33 17.93 -8.44 13.12
N CYS A 34 17.34 -9.16 12.15
CA CYS A 34 15.99 -8.90 11.68
C CYS A 34 14.99 -9.73 12.49
N ILE A 35 13.80 -9.17 12.71
CA ILE A 35 12.65 -9.96 13.16
C ILE A 35 12.24 -10.95 12.07
N LYS A 36 11.72 -12.11 12.47
CA LYS A 36 10.94 -12.97 11.59
C LYS A 36 9.47 -12.64 11.78
N LEU A 37 8.78 -12.20 10.73
CA LEU A 37 7.33 -12.03 10.77
C LEU A 37 6.65 -13.41 10.90
N PRO A 38 5.57 -13.54 11.68
CA PRO A 38 4.76 -14.75 11.68
C PRO A 38 4.28 -15.10 10.28
N ASP A 39 4.21 -16.39 9.94
CA ASP A 39 3.88 -16.84 8.58
C ASP A 39 2.47 -16.39 8.14
N ASN A 40 1.56 -16.12 9.09
CA ASN A 40 0.21 -15.63 8.87
C ASN A 40 0.07 -14.09 8.98
N PHE A 41 1.17 -13.35 9.13
CA PHE A 41 1.13 -11.91 9.38
C PHE A 41 0.81 -11.08 8.14
N CYS A 42 1.32 -11.50 6.99
CA CYS A 42 1.10 -10.83 5.71
C CYS A 42 1.12 -11.83 4.56
N THR A 43 0.42 -11.50 3.49
CA THR A 43 0.55 -12.21 2.22
C THR A 43 1.77 -11.69 1.47
N VAL A 44 2.74 -12.57 1.21
CA VAL A 44 3.89 -12.23 0.36
C VAL A 44 3.49 -12.47 -1.10
N LEU A 45 3.55 -11.41 -1.89
CA LEU A 45 3.32 -11.45 -3.34
C LEU A 45 4.66 -11.37 -4.06
N GLN A 46 4.77 -12.02 -5.22
CA GLN A 46 6.00 -11.99 -6.02
C GLN A 46 6.06 -10.74 -6.90
N GLU A 47 4.91 -10.32 -7.41
CA GLU A 47 4.82 -9.26 -8.42
C GLU A 47 3.93 -8.10 -7.94
N LYS A 48 4.34 -6.87 -8.26
CA LYS A 48 3.54 -5.66 -7.96
C LYS A 48 2.18 -5.68 -8.66
N ASN A 49 2.11 -6.28 -9.85
CA ASN A 49 0.86 -6.43 -10.58
C ASN A 49 -0.16 -7.30 -9.82
N GLU A 50 0.28 -8.34 -9.11
CA GLU A 50 -0.63 -9.15 -8.28
C GLU A 50 -1.28 -8.30 -7.18
N LEU A 51 -0.50 -7.43 -6.55
CA LEU A 51 -1.00 -6.47 -5.55
C LEU A 51 -2.03 -5.53 -6.19
N ILE A 52 -1.71 -4.93 -7.34
CA ILE A 52 -2.61 -4.01 -8.04
C ILE A 52 -3.93 -4.71 -8.41
N GLN A 53 -3.88 -5.92 -8.98
CA GLN A 53 -5.10 -6.64 -9.37
C GLN A 53 -5.93 -7.09 -8.16
N SER A 54 -5.30 -7.39 -7.02
CA SER A 54 -6.01 -7.76 -5.79
C SER A 54 -6.80 -6.59 -5.19
N ILE A 55 -6.28 -5.36 -5.30
CA ILE A 55 -6.91 -4.15 -4.74
C ILE A 55 -7.82 -3.45 -5.76
N PHE A 56 -7.40 -3.37 -7.02
CA PHE A 56 -8.11 -2.71 -8.12
C PHE A 56 -8.51 -3.70 -9.24
N PRO A 57 -9.33 -4.72 -8.94
CA PRO A 57 -9.73 -5.69 -9.95
C PRO A 57 -10.52 -5.03 -11.09
N ASN A 58 -10.16 -5.35 -12.33
CA ASN A 58 -10.81 -4.82 -13.54
C ASN A 58 -10.89 -3.28 -13.56
N ILE A 59 -9.82 -2.58 -13.16
CA ILE A 59 -9.79 -1.11 -13.08
C ILE A 59 -10.23 -0.43 -14.40
N GLN A 60 -9.92 -1.03 -15.55
CA GLN A 60 -10.38 -0.60 -16.88
C GLN A 60 -11.90 -0.41 -17.02
N ARG A 61 -12.69 -1.14 -16.23
CA ARG A 61 -14.15 -1.05 -16.23
C ARG A 61 -14.68 -0.12 -15.13
N ASN A 62 -13.92 0.07 -14.06
CA ASN A 62 -14.35 0.78 -12.86
C ASN A 62 -13.74 2.18 -12.70
N TYR A 63 -12.80 2.60 -13.55
CA TYR A 63 -12.06 3.86 -13.41
C TYR A 63 -12.92 5.13 -13.41
N LEU A 64 -14.17 5.06 -13.88
CA LEU A 64 -15.14 6.16 -13.82
C LEU A 64 -16.10 6.07 -12.63
N ASN A 65 -15.98 5.06 -11.77
CA ASN A 65 -16.83 4.87 -10.60
C ASN A 65 -16.16 5.44 -9.34
N PRO A 66 -16.52 6.66 -8.90
CA PRO A 66 -15.87 7.31 -7.77
C PRO A 66 -16.11 6.57 -6.45
N THR A 67 -17.30 5.98 -6.25
CA THR A 67 -17.61 5.20 -5.04
C THR A 67 -16.69 3.99 -4.93
N TRP A 68 -16.55 3.23 -6.03
CA TRP A 68 -15.68 2.05 -6.06
C TRP A 68 -14.21 2.41 -5.83
N LEU A 69 -13.75 3.52 -6.41
CA LEU A 69 -12.37 4.00 -6.20
C LEU A 69 -12.13 4.47 -4.77
N SER A 70 -13.11 5.13 -4.14
CA SER A 70 -12.98 5.72 -2.80
C SER A 70 -12.77 4.70 -1.68
N GLU A 71 -13.15 3.44 -1.91
CA GLU A 71 -13.01 2.35 -0.94
C GLU A 71 -11.65 1.63 -1.03
N ARG A 72 -10.72 2.13 -1.85
CA ARG A 72 -9.47 1.43 -2.20
C ARG A 72 -8.27 2.34 -2.07
N ALA A 73 -7.21 1.80 -1.48
CA ALA A 73 -5.93 2.47 -1.38
C ALA A 73 -4.80 1.45 -1.32
N ILE A 74 -3.67 1.77 -1.95
CA ILE A 74 -2.39 1.10 -1.75
C ILE A 74 -1.49 2.09 -1.01
N LEU A 75 -0.91 1.63 0.10
CA LEU A 75 0.04 2.40 0.88
C LEU A 75 1.42 1.75 0.74
N ALA A 76 2.43 2.57 0.47
CA ALA A 76 3.82 2.15 0.45
C ALA A 76 4.61 2.91 1.50
N ALA A 77 5.69 2.30 2.00
CA ALA A 77 6.55 2.94 3.00
C ALA A 77 7.37 4.11 2.42
N LYS A 78 7.65 4.08 1.11
CA LYS A 78 8.43 5.10 0.41
C LYS A 78 7.69 5.63 -0.80
N ASN A 79 7.90 6.91 -1.11
CA ASN A 79 7.31 7.54 -2.28
C ASN A 79 7.81 6.92 -3.59
N VAL A 80 9.07 6.48 -3.67
CA VAL A 80 9.60 5.83 -4.89
C VAL A 80 8.82 4.56 -5.26
N ASP A 81 8.46 3.75 -4.26
CA ASP A 81 7.67 2.54 -4.45
C ASP A 81 6.21 2.90 -4.79
N PHE A 82 5.69 3.96 -4.17
CA PHE A 82 4.36 4.51 -4.46
C PHE A 82 4.25 5.03 -5.91
N ASP A 83 5.24 5.79 -6.37
CA ASP A 83 5.28 6.40 -7.70
C ASP A 83 5.28 5.32 -8.78
N GLU A 84 6.05 4.25 -8.58
CA GLU A 84 6.09 3.12 -9.52
C GLU A 84 4.76 2.37 -9.58
N ILE A 85 4.13 2.09 -8.43
CA ILE A 85 2.81 1.44 -8.38
C ILE A 85 1.75 2.33 -9.03
N ASN A 86 1.75 3.63 -8.70
CA ASN A 86 0.80 4.58 -9.24
C ASN A 86 0.96 4.74 -10.77
N PHE A 87 2.19 4.69 -11.27
CA PHE A 87 2.46 4.69 -12.70
C PHE A 87 1.92 3.42 -13.37
N GLN A 88 2.14 2.23 -12.80
CA GLN A 88 1.58 0.97 -13.33
C GLN A 88 0.04 0.99 -13.34
N ILE A 89 -0.59 1.52 -12.29
CA ILE A 89 -2.05 1.68 -12.24
C ILE A 89 -2.56 2.54 -13.40
N GLN A 90 -1.90 3.68 -13.67
CA GLN A 90 -2.25 4.56 -14.78
C GLN A 90 -2.12 3.87 -16.14
N GLN A 91 -1.14 2.99 -16.33
CA GLN A 91 -0.98 2.22 -17.57
C GLN A 91 -2.12 1.24 -17.84
N PHE A 92 -2.88 0.84 -16.82
CA PHE A 92 -4.08 0.03 -17.03
C PHE A 92 -5.28 0.87 -17.49
N LEU A 93 -5.28 2.19 -17.28
CA LEU A 93 -6.42 3.02 -17.62
C LEU A 93 -6.53 3.22 -19.14
N PRO A 94 -7.76 3.25 -19.69
CA PRO A 94 -7.94 3.56 -21.10
C PRO A 94 -7.65 5.04 -21.37
N GLY A 95 -7.12 5.33 -22.56
CA GLY A 95 -6.81 6.68 -23.02
C GLY A 95 -5.31 6.95 -23.09
N ASP A 96 -4.96 8.13 -23.56
CA ASP A 96 -3.57 8.54 -23.73
C ASP A 96 -2.99 9.09 -22.43
N MET A 97 -1.74 8.72 -22.14
CA MET A 97 -0.99 9.28 -21.03
C MET A 97 -0.71 10.76 -21.29
N MET A 98 -1.04 11.62 -20.32
CA MET A 98 -0.81 13.05 -20.39
C MET A 98 0.03 13.52 -19.20
N SER A 99 1.05 14.33 -19.48
CA SER A 99 1.87 14.97 -18.44
C SER A 99 1.52 16.45 -18.35
N PHE A 100 1.24 16.90 -17.13
CA PHE A 100 1.00 18.31 -16.82
C PHE A 100 2.24 18.87 -16.13
N LYS A 101 2.71 20.06 -16.53
CA LYS A 101 3.85 20.72 -15.90
C LYS A 101 3.37 21.56 -14.72
N SER A 102 4.03 21.44 -13.57
CA SER A 102 3.82 22.40 -12.47
C SER A 102 4.41 23.76 -12.84
N ILE A 103 3.82 24.82 -12.29
CA ILE A 103 4.38 26.17 -12.33
C ILE A 103 4.72 26.55 -10.90
N ASP A 104 6.01 26.51 -10.57
CA ASP A 104 6.51 26.89 -9.25
C ASP A 104 7.20 28.26 -9.41
N THR A 105 6.55 29.32 -8.95
CA THR A 105 7.10 30.69 -8.98
C THR A 105 7.56 31.07 -7.57
N VAL A 106 8.84 31.42 -7.44
CA VAL A 106 9.36 32.04 -6.21
C VAL A 106 9.28 33.56 -6.40
N LEU A 107 8.51 34.23 -5.55
CA LEU A 107 8.53 35.70 -5.48
C LEU A 107 9.83 36.09 -4.76
N ASN A 108 10.70 36.84 -5.44
CA ASN A 108 11.84 37.46 -4.75
C ASN A 108 11.28 38.47 -3.74
N GLU A 109 11.61 38.30 -2.46
CA GLU A 109 11.38 39.34 -1.44
C GLU A 109 12.35 40.50 -1.71
N TYR A 110 11.79 41.68 -2.00
CA TYR A 110 12.53 42.93 -2.19
C TYR A 110 12.83 43.61 -0.86
#